data_AF-A0AA96WGW3-F1
#
_entry.id   AF-A0AA96WGW3-F1
#
_cell.length_a   1.000
_cell.length_b   1.000
_cell.length_c   1.000
_cell.angle_alpha   90.00
_cell.angle_beta   90.00
_cell.angle_gamma   90.00
#
_symmetry.space_group_name_H-M   'P 1'
#
loop_
_entity.id
_entity.type
_entity.pdbx_description
1 polymer ?
#
loop_
_entity_poly.entity_id
_entity_poly.type
_entity_poly.pdbx_seq_one_letter_code
_entity_poly.pdbx_strand_id
1 'polypeptide(L)'
;MPLTDVERLDEIPGVGPATAQVILAEIGTDMSVFPTADRLASWARLSPRTFQSGPKNTSGPAGKGNSWLRGALGEAAVSAARTDTFPGARYRRIVKRRGHLKALVAVARSILVTVWHLMNDPTARYRDLGSDWHTKNLDPARKTRDLVRQLTALGHDVTLTPAGA
;
A
#
# COMPACT_ATOMS: atom_id res chain seq x y z
N MET A 1 15.71 18.83 -18.46
CA MET A 1 14.42 19.41 -18.05
C MET A 1 13.95 18.70 -16.80
N PRO A 2 13.35 19.40 -15.83
CA PRO A 2 12.62 18.72 -14.75
C PRO A 2 11.47 17.91 -15.37
N LEU A 3 11.31 16.66 -14.92
CA LEU A 3 10.19 15.81 -15.34
C LEU A 3 8.87 16.44 -14.88
N THR A 4 7.88 16.41 -15.76
CA THR A 4 6.50 16.84 -15.48
C THR A 4 5.87 15.97 -14.39
N ASP A 5 4.84 16.45 -13.71
CA ASP A 5 4.17 15.67 -12.66
C ASP A 5 3.60 14.34 -13.19
N VAL A 6 3.16 14.30 -14.45
CA VAL A 6 2.70 13.06 -15.10
C VAL A 6 3.84 12.06 -15.22
N GLU A 7 5.01 12.47 -15.70
CA GLU A 7 6.18 11.60 -15.84
C GLU A 7 6.71 11.12 -14.49
N ARG A 8 6.59 11.96 -13.43
CA ARG A 8 6.94 11.57 -12.05
C ARG A 8 6.04 10.47 -11.53
N LEU A 9 4.75 10.54 -11.84
CA LEU A 9 3.78 9.53 -11.44
C LEU A 9 3.94 8.24 -12.25
N ASP A 10 4.34 8.33 -13.51
CA ASP A 10 4.63 7.18 -14.40
C ASP A 10 5.81 6.31 -13.92
N GLU A 11 6.72 6.88 -13.11
CA GLU A 11 7.78 6.10 -12.44
C GLU A 11 7.20 5.04 -11.47
N ILE A 12 5.96 5.21 -10.99
CA ILE A 12 5.33 4.26 -10.06
C ILE A 12 4.86 3.02 -10.83
N PRO A 13 5.28 1.80 -10.43
CA PRO A 13 4.85 0.57 -11.06
C PRO A 13 3.32 0.46 -11.10
N GLY A 14 2.79 0.33 -12.31
CA GLY A 14 1.36 0.20 -12.59
C GLY A 14 0.63 1.52 -12.85
N VAL A 15 1.22 2.68 -12.55
CA VAL A 15 0.67 3.97 -12.96
C VAL A 15 1.21 4.29 -14.34
N GLY A 16 0.35 4.29 -15.36
CA GLY A 16 0.70 4.78 -16.70
C GLY A 16 0.41 6.27 -16.87
N PRO A 17 0.76 6.89 -18.01
CA PRO A 17 0.57 8.34 -18.22
C PRO A 17 -0.90 8.75 -18.19
N ALA A 18 -1.81 7.93 -18.78
CA ALA A 18 -3.25 8.18 -18.73
C ALA A 18 -3.81 8.07 -17.31
N THR A 19 -3.36 7.07 -16.54
CA THR A 19 -3.76 6.89 -15.14
C THR A 19 -3.24 8.03 -14.27
N ALA A 20 -2.01 8.49 -14.51
CA ALA A 20 -1.42 9.64 -13.84
C ALA A 20 -2.22 10.92 -14.10
N GLN A 21 -2.63 11.16 -15.34
CA GLN A 21 -3.49 12.30 -15.70
C GLN A 21 -4.83 12.25 -14.98
N VAL A 22 -5.49 11.10 -14.92
CA VAL A 22 -6.76 10.95 -14.17
C VAL A 22 -6.53 11.20 -12.68
N ILE A 23 -5.47 10.64 -12.10
CA ILE A 23 -5.17 10.86 -10.68
C ILE A 23 -4.98 12.37 -10.41
N LEU A 24 -4.18 13.07 -11.22
CA LEU A 24 -3.93 14.50 -11.08
C LEU A 24 -5.18 15.35 -11.31
N ALA A 25 -6.03 14.98 -12.27
CA ALA A 25 -7.29 15.67 -12.52
C ALA A 25 -8.25 15.58 -11.33
N GLU A 26 -8.24 14.46 -10.60
CA GLU A 26 -9.14 14.23 -9.47
C GLU A 26 -8.60 14.77 -8.13
N ILE A 27 -7.28 14.71 -7.90
CA ILE A 27 -6.68 15.15 -6.63
C ILE A 27 -6.12 16.58 -6.67
N GLY A 28 -5.86 17.12 -7.87
CA GLY A 28 -5.16 18.39 -8.08
C GLY A 28 -3.64 18.31 -7.92
N THR A 29 -2.94 19.39 -8.23
CA THR A 29 -1.48 19.51 -8.01
C THR A 29 -1.14 20.11 -6.64
N ASP A 30 -2.08 20.80 -6.00
CA ASP A 30 -1.89 21.41 -4.69
C ASP A 30 -2.22 20.41 -3.56
N MET A 31 -1.17 19.88 -2.93
CA MET A 31 -1.32 18.95 -1.80
C MET A 31 -1.57 19.66 -0.46
N SER A 32 -1.55 21.00 -0.39
CA SER A 32 -1.88 21.74 0.84
C SER A 32 -3.32 21.48 1.33
N VAL A 33 -4.21 21.13 0.39
CA VAL A 33 -5.60 20.69 0.65
C VAL A 33 -5.65 19.40 1.50
N PHE A 34 -4.60 18.58 1.43
CA PHE A 34 -4.47 17.34 2.18
C PHE A 34 -3.23 17.39 3.09
N PRO A 35 -3.37 17.82 4.36
CA PRO A 35 -2.23 17.94 5.29
C PRO A 35 -1.45 16.65 5.52
N THR A 36 -2.05 15.48 5.29
CA THR A 36 -1.39 14.18 5.36
C THR A 36 -1.88 13.24 4.26
N ALA A 37 -1.03 12.30 3.85
CA ALA A 37 -1.40 11.24 2.91
C ALA A 37 -2.61 10.41 3.39
N ASP A 38 -2.78 10.27 4.71
CA ASP A 38 -3.93 9.57 5.28
C ASP A 38 -5.25 10.33 5.06
N ARG A 39 -5.22 11.67 5.03
CA ARG A 39 -6.39 12.48 4.68
C ARG A 39 -6.78 12.27 3.22
N LEU A 40 -5.81 12.23 2.30
CA LEU A 40 -6.04 11.91 0.89
C LEU A 40 -6.63 10.49 0.74
N ALA A 41 -6.03 9.49 1.39
CA ALA A 41 -6.52 8.11 1.34
C ALA A 41 -7.93 7.96 1.93
N SER A 42 -8.25 8.71 2.99
CA SER A 42 -9.59 8.76 3.57
C SER A 42 -10.59 9.43 2.63
N TRP A 43 -10.21 10.55 2.00
CA TRP A 43 -11.02 11.27 1.02
C TRP A 43 -11.34 10.38 -0.20
N ALA A 44 -10.33 9.66 -0.72
CA ALA A 44 -10.48 8.70 -1.80
C ALA A 44 -11.22 7.41 -1.41
N ARG A 45 -11.69 7.28 -0.16
CA ARG A 45 -12.37 6.10 0.39
C ARG A 45 -11.56 4.79 0.29
N LEU A 46 -10.22 4.88 0.35
CA LEU A 46 -9.31 3.72 0.41
C LEU A 46 -8.95 3.29 1.84
N SER A 47 -9.58 3.92 2.83
CA SER A 47 -9.44 3.58 4.24
C SER A 47 -10.70 2.85 4.76
N PRO A 48 -10.54 1.87 5.65
CA PRO A 48 -11.67 1.21 6.31
C PRO A 48 -12.55 2.25 7.02
N ARG A 49 -13.87 2.12 6.90
CA ARG A 49 -14.81 2.99 7.60
C ARG A 49 -15.25 2.32 8.91
N THR A 50 -15.01 3.00 10.02
CA THR A 50 -15.53 2.60 11.33
C THR A 50 -16.88 3.29 11.55
N PHE A 51 -17.89 2.49 11.84
CA PHE A 51 -19.19 2.95 12.32
C PHE A 51 -19.23 2.77 13.84
N GLN A 52 -19.42 3.86 14.57
CA GLN A 52 -19.65 3.82 16.01
C GLN A 52 -21.12 4.17 16.27
N SER A 53 -21.87 3.20 16.79
CA SER A 53 -23.26 3.39 17.24
C SER A 53 -23.33 3.03 18.72
N GLY A 54 -23.45 4.02 19.60
CA GLY A 54 -23.33 3.82 21.04
C GLY A 54 -21.93 3.32 21.43
N PRO A 55 -21.79 2.33 22.34
CA PRO A 55 -20.49 1.81 22.79
C PRO A 55 -19.85 0.79 21.83
N LYS A 56 -20.50 0.45 20.70
CA LYS A 56 -20.02 -0.57 19.77
C LYS A 56 -19.37 0.06 18.53
N ASN A 57 -18.18 -0.43 18.21
CA ASN A 57 -17.45 -0.13 16.98
C ASN A 57 -17.63 -1.28 15.98
N THR A 58 -18.16 -0.99 14.80
CA THR A 58 -18.35 -1.94 13.71
C THR A 58 -17.63 -1.45 12.47
N SER A 59 -16.86 -2.31 11.80
CA SER A 59 -16.29 -2.00 10.48
C SER A 59 -17.35 -2.17 9.39
N GLY A 60 -17.55 -1.17 8.55
CA GLY A 60 -18.46 -1.28 7.41
C GLY A 60 -17.78 -1.11 6.05
N PRO A 61 -18.54 -1.24 4.95
CA PRO A 61 -17.99 -1.17 3.61
C PRO A 61 -17.38 0.20 3.31
N ALA A 62 -16.37 0.21 2.44
CA ALA A 62 -15.87 1.46 1.87
C ALA A 62 -17.05 2.20 1.20
N GLY A 63 -17.25 3.47 1.55
CA GLY A 63 -18.30 4.28 0.95
C GLY A 63 -18.11 4.48 -0.56
N LYS A 64 -19.07 5.11 -1.21
CA LYS A 64 -18.92 5.57 -2.60
C LYS A 64 -17.93 6.76 -2.59
N GLY A 65 -16.68 6.50 -2.96
CA GLY A 65 -15.69 7.54 -3.25
C GLY A 65 -15.80 8.00 -4.70
N ASN A 66 -14.85 8.80 -5.14
CA ASN A 66 -14.75 9.19 -6.55
C ASN A 66 -14.55 7.94 -7.44
N SER A 67 -15.49 7.71 -8.36
CA SER A 67 -15.50 6.52 -9.23
C SER A 67 -14.34 6.50 -10.21
N TRP A 68 -13.96 7.65 -10.75
CA TRP A 68 -12.87 7.80 -11.72
C TRP A 68 -11.52 7.51 -11.06
N LEU A 69 -11.26 8.17 -9.92
CA LEU A 69 -10.05 7.93 -9.14
C LEU A 69 -9.95 6.46 -8.69
N ARG A 70 -11.07 5.87 -8.26
CA ARG A 70 -11.09 4.46 -7.83
C ARG A 70 -10.84 3.50 -8.98
N GLY A 71 -11.38 3.78 -10.18
CA GLY A 71 -11.13 3.01 -11.38
C GLY A 71 -9.65 3.05 -11.77
N ALA A 72 -9.11 4.27 -11.87
CA ALA A 72 -7.70 4.52 -12.19
C ALA A 72 -6.74 3.83 -11.20
N LEU A 73 -6.97 3.98 -9.89
CA LEU A 73 -6.15 3.32 -8.87
C LEU A 73 -6.35 1.79 -8.85
N GLY A 74 -7.53 1.31 -9.22
CA GLY A 74 -7.80 -0.12 -9.36
C GLY A 74 -7.01 -0.76 -10.50
N GLU A 75 -7.01 -0.11 -11.67
CA GLU A 75 -6.21 -0.53 -12.83
C GLU A 75 -4.72 -0.49 -12.51
N ALA A 76 -4.26 0.60 -11.89
CA ALA A 76 -2.87 0.72 -11.46
C ALA A 76 -2.48 -0.38 -10.47
N ALA A 77 -3.34 -0.67 -9.49
CA ALA A 77 -3.10 -1.74 -8.53
C ALA A 77 -3.04 -3.14 -9.17
N VAL A 78 -3.87 -3.41 -10.19
CA VAL A 78 -3.83 -4.68 -10.93
C VAL A 78 -2.54 -4.81 -11.74
N SER A 79 -2.10 -3.73 -12.39
CA SER A 79 -0.84 -3.70 -13.13
C SER A 79 0.35 -3.89 -12.18
N ALA A 80 0.40 -3.11 -11.09
CA ALA A 80 1.42 -3.20 -10.05
C ALA A 80 1.46 -4.55 -9.33
N ALA A 81 0.33 -5.26 -9.26
CA ALA A 81 0.27 -6.59 -8.65
C ALA A 81 1.06 -7.66 -9.44
N ARG A 82 1.30 -7.43 -10.74
CA ARG A 82 1.99 -8.36 -11.64
C ARG A 82 3.50 -8.11 -11.71
N THR A 83 4.00 -7.01 -11.16
CA THR A 83 5.42 -6.64 -11.21
C THR A 83 6.21 -7.24 -10.05
N ASP A 84 7.54 -7.35 -10.20
CA ASP A 84 8.45 -7.74 -9.11
C ASP A 84 8.98 -6.54 -8.32
N THR A 85 8.05 -5.68 -7.92
CA THR A 85 8.34 -4.43 -7.20
C THR A 85 7.74 -4.46 -5.80
N PHE A 86 8.01 -3.45 -4.97
CA PHE A 86 7.43 -3.33 -3.64
C PHE A 86 5.89 -3.43 -3.61
N PRO A 87 5.14 -2.69 -4.46
CA PRO A 87 3.68 -2.85 -4.55
C PRO A 87 3.23 -4.27 -4.91
N GLY A 88 3.94 -4.95 -5.81
CA GLY A 88 3.66 -6.33 -6.22
C GLY A 88 3.90 -7.34 -5.10
N ALA A 89 5.00 -7.20 -4.37
CA ALA A 89 5.27 -8.01 -3.18
C ALA A 89 4.22 -7.78 -2.08
N ARG A 90 3.78 -6.53 -1.88
CA ARG A 90 2.70 -6.19 -0.95
C ARG A 90 1.39 -6.87 -1.33
N TYR A 91 1.03 -6.85 -2.61
CA TYR A 91 -0.14 -7.57 -3.14
C TYR A 91 -0.08 -9.06 -2.81
N ARG A 92 1.02 -9.74 -3.18
CA ARG A 92 1.22 -11.18 -2.99
C ARG A 92 1.12 -11.60 -1.51
N ARG A 93 1.54 -10.75 -0.58
CA ARG A 93 1.42 -11.00 0.87
C ARG A 93 -0.01 -10.84 1.40
N ILE A 94 -0.77 -9.89 0.87
CA ILE A 94 -2.12 -9.58 1.35
C ILE A 94 -3.14 -10.55 0.74
N VAL A 95 -3.01 -10.88 -0.55
CA VAL A 95 -3.96 -11.76 -1.26
C VAL A 95 -4.08 -13.13 -0.59
N LYS A 96 -2.97 -13.71 -0.13
CA LYS A 96 -2.92 -14.99 0.61
C LYS A 96 -3.73 -15.00 1.90
N ARG A 97 -3.96 -13.84 2.53
CA ARG A 97 -4.61 -13.73 3.85
C ARG A 97 -6.00 -13.09 3.82
N ARG A 98 -6.27 -12.22 2.85
CA ARG A 98 -7.46 -11.35 2.83
C ARG A 98 -8.26 -11.43 1.53
N GLY A 99 -7.76 -12.14 0.52
CA GLY A 99 -8.40 -12.25 -0.79
C GLY A 99 -8.07 -11.10 -1.75
N HIS A 100 -8.41 -11.31 -3.02
CA HIS A 100 -8.02 -10.45 -4.15
C HIS A 100 -8.45 -9.00 -4.00
N LEU A 101 -9.75 -8.75 -3.79
CA LEU A 101 -10.30 -7.38 -3.74
C LEU A 101 -9.68 -6.53 -2.63
N LYS A 102 -9.46 -7.11 -1.44
CA LYS A 102 -8.83 -6.40 -0.31
C LYS A 102 -7.35 -6.13 -0.57
N ALA A 103 -6.66 -7.02 -1.28
CA ALA A 103 -5.28 -6.82 -1.66
C ALA A 103 -5.14 -5.67 -2.67
N LEU A 104 -6.00 -5.59 -3.68
CA LEU A 104 -6.00 -4.47 -4.63
C LEU A 104 -6.24 -3.12 -3.94
N VAL A 105 -7.23 -3.02 -3.04
CA VAL A 105 -7.48 -1.78 -2.28
C VAL A 105 -6.26 -1.36 -1.45
N ALA A 106 -5.56 -2.32 -0.85
CA ALA A 106 -4.36 -2.03 -0.07
C ALA A 106 -3.18 -1.54 -0.94
N VAL A 107 -3.04 -2.09 -2.15
CA VAL A 107 -2.02 -1.65 -3.13
C VAL A 107 -2.39 -0.27 -3.67
N ALA A 108 -3.64 -0.05 -4.06
CA ALA A 108 -4.17 1.25 -4.48
C ALA A 108 -3.92 2.34 -3.42
N ARG A 109 -4.16 2.04 -2.14
CA ARG A 109 -3.83 2.95 -1.03
C ARG A 109 -2.34 3.25 -0.97
N SER A 110 -1.48 2.27 -1.23
CA SER A 110 -0.04 2.45 -1.22
C SER A 110 0.43 3.37 -2.34
N ILE A 111 -0.09 3.15 -3.56
CA ILE A 111 0.14 4.00 -4.73
C ILE A 111 -0.29 5.43 -4.42
N LEU A 112 -1.50 5.63 -3.89
CA LEU A 112 -2.02 6.97 -3.57
C LEU A 112 -1.19 7.70 -2.51
N VAL A 113 -0.69 6.99 -1.50
CA VAL A 113 0.21 7.55 -0.49
C VAL A 113 1.55 7.95 -1.13
N THR A 114 2.10 7.12 -2.01
CA THR A 114 3.30 7.46 -2.78
C THR A 114 3.09 8.70 -3.64
N VAL A 115 1.96 8.80 -4.35
CA VAL A 115 1.59 9.99 -5.13
C VAL A 115 1.57 11.24 -4.27
N TRP A 116 0.94 11.19 -3.07
CA TRP A 116 0.92 12.33 -2.16
C TRP A 116 2.33 12.81 -1.79
N HIS A 117 3.25 11.89 -1.49
CA HIS A 117 4.63 12.26 -1.17
C HIS A 117 5.38 12.87 -2.36
N LEU A 118 5.18 12.36 -3.58
CA LEU A 118 5.77 12.93 -4.78
C LEU A 118 5.22 14.31 -5.10
N MET A 119 3.93 14.55 -4.86
CA MET A 119 3.31 15.86 -5.11
C MET A 119 3.62 16.88 -4.01
N ASN A 120 3.77 16.44 -2.76
CA ASN A 120 4.11 17.32 -1.64
C ASN A 120 5.58 17.77 -1.65
N ASP A 121 6.49 17.00 -2.24
CA ASP A 121 7.89 17.36 -2.42
C ASP A 121 8.26 17.34 -3.92
N PRO A 122 8.41 18.51 -4.57
CA PRO A 122 8.79 18.60 -5.99
C PRO A 122 10.13 17.94 -6.34
N THR A 123 11.01 17.75 -5.36
CA THR A 123 12.33 17.14 -5.54
C THR A 123 12.33 15.63 -5.34
N ALA A 124 11.27 15.09 -4.71
CA ALA A 124 11.15 13.66 -4.48
C ALA A 124 11.01 12.88 -5.79
N ARG A 125 11.64 11.70 -5.82
CA ARG A 125 11.62 10.75 -6.93
C ARG A 125 11.11 9.41 -6.45
N TYR A 126 10.39 8.70 -7.31
CA TYR A 126 9.98 7.37 -6.94
C TYR A 126 11.21 6.46 -6.90
N ARG A 127 11.36 5.74 -5.79
CA ARG A 127 12.37 4.69 -5.65
C ARG A 127 11.67 3.42 -5.21
N ASP A 128 11.75 2.39 -6.06
CA ASP A 128 11.28 1.09 -5.67
C ASP A 128 12.18 0.52 -4.56
N LEU A 129 11.53 0.00 -3.53
CA LEU A 129 12.19 -0.63 -2.39
C LEU A 129 12.55 -2.10 -2.67
N GLY A 130 12.05 -2.66 -3.76
CA GLY A 130 12.28 -4.04 -4.17
C GLY A 130 11.23 -5.02 -3.64
N SER A 131 11.13 -6.17 -4.29
CA SER A 131 10.18 -7.24 -3.96
C SER A 131 10.49 -7.96 -2.64
N ASP A 132 11.74 -7.87 -2.18
CA ASP A 132 12.27 -8.50 -0.99
C ASP A 132 12.20 -7.64 0.27
N TRP A 133 11.89 -6.34 0.15
CA TRP A 133 11.83 -5.40 1.27
C TRP A 133 10.94 -5.89 2.41
N HIS A 134 9.78 -6.46 2.09
CA HIS A 134 8.85 -6.98 3.10
C HIS A 134 9.41 -8.20 3.85
N THR A 135 10.32 -8.95 3.24
CA THR A 135 10.99 -10.10 3.86
C THR A 135 12.18 -9.66 4.69
N LYS A 136 12.96 -8.67 4.21
CA LYS A 136 14.12 -8.09 4.90
C LYS A 136 13.73 -7.29 6.14
N ASN A 137 12.64 -6.52 6.05
CA ASN A 137 12.15 -5.69 7.16
C ASN A 137 11.09 -6.40 8.00
N LEU A 138 11.01 -7.72 7.92
CA LEU A 138 10.21 -8.50 8.85
C LEU A 138 10.92 -8.51 10.20
N ASP A 139 10.22 -8.11 11.28
CA ASP A 139 10.74 -8.19 12.65
C ASP A 139 11.30 -9.60 12.92
N PRO A 140 12.63 -9.75 13.05
CA PRO A 140 13.26 -11.06 13.22
C PRO A 140 12.76 -11.75 14.47
N ALA A 141 12.53 -11.01 15.57
CA ALA A 141 12.02 -11.55 16.81
C ALA A 141 10.61 -12.11 16.63
N ARG A 142 9.75 -11.40 15.87
CA ARG A 142 8.42 -11.89 15.52
C ARG A 142 8.48 -13.18 14.70
N LYS A 143 9.36 -13.24 13.70
CA LYS A 143 9.52 -14.43 12.84
C LYS A 143 10.03 -15.62 13.65
N THR A 144 11.02 -15.40 14.52
CA THR A 144 11.54 -16.41 15.44
C THR A 144 10.43 -16.96 16.34
N ARG A 145 9.61 -16.09 16.95
CA ARG A 145 8.47 -16.52 17.78
C ARG A 145 7.44 -17.34 16.99
N ASP A 146 7.12 -16.95 15.77
CA ASP A 146 6.19 -17.70 14.91
C ASP A 146 6.76 -19.09 14.56
N LEU A 147 8.07 -19.21 14.31
CA LEU A 147 8.74 -20.49 14.04
C LEU A 147 8.78 -21.40 15.27
N VAL A 148 9.14 -20.87 16.44
CA VAL A 148 9.09 -21.61 17.72
C VAL A 148 7.69 -22.16 17.94
N ARG A 149 6.66 -21.32 17.81
CA ARG A 149 5.27 -21.74 17.96
C ARG A 149 4.89 -22.87 16.99
N GLN A 150 5.35 -22.82 15.73
CA GLN A 150 5.05 -23.86 14.74
C GLN A 150 5.73 -25.18 15.11
N LEU A 151 7.00 -25.15 15.51
CA LEU A 151 7.75 -26.33 15.92
C LEU A 151 7.17 -26.96 17.19
N THR A 152 6.78 -26.15 18.17
CA THR A 152 6.09 -26.63 19.39
C THR A 152 4.74 -27.24 19.09
N ALA A 153 3.97 -26.66 18.15
CA ALA A 153 2.69 -27.25 17.72
C ALA A 153 2.86 -28.60 17.01
N LEU A 154 4.03 -28.88 16.44
CA LEU A 154 4.38 -30.18 15.86
C LEU A 154 4.92 -31.19 16.91
N GLY A 155 5.03 -30.78 18.18
CA GLY A 155 5.47 -31.65 19.28
C GLY A 155 6.97 -31.58 19.59
N HIS A 156 7.69 -30.60 19.03
CA HIS A 156 9.12 -30.40 19.35
C HIS A 156 9.29 -29.48 20.55
N ASP A 157 10.22 -29.83 21.45
CA ASP A 157 10.76 -28.88 22.41
C ASP A 157 11.84 -28.02 21.74
N VAL A 158 11.74 -26.70 21.86
CA VAL A 158 12.52 -25.76 21.03
C VAL A 158 13.38 -24.87 21.92
N THR A 159 14.69 -25.10 21.89
CA THR A 159 15.70 -24.25 22.53
C THR A 159 16.41 -23.40 21.48
N LEU A 160 16.35 -22.08 21.63
CA LEU A 160 17.05 -21.13 20.75
C LEU A 160 18.43 -20.83 21.32
N THR A 161 19.48 -21.18 20.59
CA THR A 161 20.86 -20.79 20.92
C THR A 161 21.28 -19.65 19.99
N PRO A 162 21.71 -18.49 20.50
CA PRO A 162 22.20 -17.41 19.64
C PRO A 162 23.44 -17.87 18.88
N ALA A 163 23.50 -17.59 17.58
CA ALA A 163 24.72 -17.79 16.81
C ALA A 163 25.79 -16.82 17.35
N GLY A 164 26.98 -17.35 17.66
CA GLY A 164 28.09 -16.59 18.26
C GLY A 164 28.41 -15.31 17.48
N ALA A 165 28.76 -14.26 18.25
CA ALA A 165 29.04 -12.91 17.78
C ALA A 165 30.32 -12.81 16.93
#